data_AF-A0AAD6HA81-F1
#
_entry.id   AF-A0AAD6HA81-F1
#
_cell.length_a   1.000
_cell.length_b   1.000
_cell.length_c   1.000
_cell.angle_alpha   90.00
_cell.angle_beta   90.00
_cell.angle_gamma   90.00
#
_symmetry.space_group_name_H-M   'P 1'
#
loop_
_entity.id
_entity.type
_entity.pdbx_description
1 polymer ?
#
loop_
_entity_poly.entity_id
_entity_poly.type
_entity_poly.pdbx_seq_one_letter_code
_entity_poly.pdbx_strand_id
1 'polypeptide(L)'
;MAAICVGVLVAYNDPTLVSVFLADDITGTAAATPFVIAMQNMKIEALPHIVNALLLTMIFSAGNCYMYCASRSLYGFALDGRAPSVLQKCTKKGVPIYCVFVAMCFLLLSLLSISNGSSEALTWLTSLITAGALINYIVICITYLAFYRACKVQNLDRRSFPYSKDKAHSKCVSESCQSMPLNANEFNRCIACRHSKIKCSGDDPCINCQRRDIRCEFTEGTSRVVVPDRLVYSHSRGTCIGY
;
A
#
# COMPACT_ATOMS: atom_id res chain seq x y z
N MET A 1 16.12 -4.53 -15.53
CA MET A 1 16.46 -3.19 -16.07
C MET A 1 17.76 -2.66 -15.49
N ALA A 2 17.90 -2.48 -14.17
CA ALA A 2 19.14 -1.96 -13.57
C ALA A 2 20.41 -2.74 -13.97
N ALA A 3 20.38 -4.08 -13.98
CA ALA A 3 21.53 -4.91 -14.36
C ALA A 3 22.01 -4.69 -15.82
N ILE A 4 21.09 -4.42 -16.76
CA ILE A 4 21.43 -4.16 -18.16
C ILE A 4 22.09 -2.78 -18.29
N CYS A 5 21.54 -1.77 -17.61
CA CYS A 5 22.11 -0.43 -17.60
C CYS A 5 23.53 -0.43 -17.02
N VAL A 6 23.75 -1.14 -15.91
CA VAL A 6 25.07 -1.27 -15.27
C VAL A 6 26.06 -1.99 -16.18
N GLY A 7 25.64 -3.09 -16.83
CA GLY A 7 26.50 -3.84 -17.75
C GLY A 7 26.90 -3.08 -19.02
N VAL A 8 26.14 -2.04 -19.41
CA VAL A 8 26.47 -1.14 -20.53
C VAL A 8 27.39 0.01 -20.07
N LEU A 9 27.28 0.42 -18.80
CA LEU A 9 28.03 1.54 -18.22
C LEU A 9 29.47 1.19 -17.84
N VAL A 10 29.70 -0.02 -17.32
CA VAL A 10 31.02 -0.47 -16.84
C VAL A 10 31.37 -1.80 -17.48
N ALA A 11 32.57 -1.89 -18.06
CA ALA A 11 33.09 -3.13 -18.61
C ALA A 11 33.30 -4.16 -17.48
N TYR A 12 32.97 -5.43 -17.74
CA TYR A 12 33.10 -6.48 -16.73
C TYR A 12 34.55 -6.71 -16.25
N ASN A 13 35.55 -6.24 -17.02
CA ASN A 13 36.97 -6.43 -16.75
C ASN A 13 37.63 -5.24 -16.02
N ASP A 14 36.88 -4.25 -15.57
CA ASP A 14 37.45 -3.09 -14.89
C ASP A 14 38.14 -3.53 -13.58
N PRO A 15 39.45 -3.24 -13.39
CA PRO A 15 40.21 -3.68 -12.23
C PRO A 15 39.67 -3.11 -10.91
N THR A 16 39.00 -1.96 -10.93
CA THR A 16 38.33 -1.37 -9.75
C THR A 16 37.09 -2.16 -9.36
N LEU A 17 36.32 -2.67 -10.33
CA LEU A 17 35.14 -3.49 -10.08
C LEU A 17 35.52 -4.89 -9.59
N VAL A 18 36.57 -5.46 -10.19
CA VAL A 18 37.10 -6.78 -9.82
C VAL A 18 37.73 -6.76 -8.43
N SER A 19 38.46 -5.71 -8.08
CA SER A 19 39.02 -5.58 -6.72
C SER A 19 37.95 -5.41 -5.65
N VAL A 20 36.86 -4.68 -5.92
CA VAL A 20 35.71 -4.58 -5.00
C VAL A 20 34.98 -5.94 -4.86
N PHE A 21 34.85 -6.70 -5.95
CA PHE A 21 34.18 -8.00 -5.90
C PHE A 21 35.03 -9.11 -5.25
N LEU A 22 36.35 -9.10 -5.47
CA LEU A 22 37.27 -10.12 -4.95
C LEU A 22 37.75 -9.84 -3.52
N ALA A 23 37.74 -8.60 -3.07
CA ALA A 23 38.18 -8.25 -1.72
C ALA A 23 37.24 -8.75 -0.61
N ASP A 24 36.06 -9.31 -0.96
CA ASP A 24 35.04 -9.82 -0.03
C ASP A 24 34.73 -8.84 1.13
N ASP A 25 35.02 -7.56 0.91
CA ASP A 25 34.80 -6.51 1.87
C ASP A 25 33.38 -6.01 1.65
N ILE A 26 32.45 -6.75 2.27
CA ILE A 26 31.01 -6.47 2.33
C ILE A 26 30.72 -5.14 3.07
N THR A 27 31.75 -4.37 3.41
CA THR A 27 31.61 -3.01 3.91
C THR A 27 31.14 -2.12 2.77
N GLY A 28 29.81 -2.00 2.69
CA GLY A 28 29.05 -1.17 1.75
C GLY A 28 29.48 0.29 1.75
N THR A 29 30.63 0.56 1.14
CA THR A 29 31.11 1.90 0.92
C THR A 29 30.31 2.42 -0.26
N ALA A 30 29.45 3.41 -0.03
CA ALA A 30 28.62 4.05 -1.06
C ALA A 30 29.44 4.56 -2.27
N ALA A 31 30.76 4.67 -2.14
CA ALA A 31 31.70 4.99 -3.20
C ALA A 31 31.93 3.85 -4.21
N ALA A 32 31.61 2.60 -3.90
CA ALA A 32 31.89 1.43 -4.74
C ALA A 32 30.71 1.03 -5.65
N THR A 33 29.70 1.90 -5.80
CA THR A 33 28.59 1.62 -6.74
C THR A 33 29.07 1.75 -8.20
N PRO A 34 28.60 0.91 -9.13
CA PRO A 34 29.06 0.93 -10.52
C PRO A 34 28.78 2.26 -11.21
N PHE A 35 27.76 3.01 -10.76
CA PHE A 35 27.48 4.35 -11.24
C PHE A 35 28.57 5.34 -10.84
N VAL A 36 29.05 5.28 -9.59
CA VAL A 36 30.15 6.15 -9.10
C VAL A 36 31.46 5.80 -9.79
N ILE A 37 31.75 4.51 -9.99
CA ILE A 37 32.95 4.03 -10.72
C ILE A 37 32.95 4.54 -12.17
N ALA A 38 31.82 4.45 -12.88
CA ALA A 38 31.70 4.96 -14.25
C ALA A 38 31.99 6.47 -14.34
N MET A 39 31.56 7.25 -13.34
CA MET A 39 31.81 8.69 -13.29
C MET A 39 33.26 9.05 -12.92
N GLN A 40 33.90 8.23 -12.08
CA GLN A 40 35.34 8.36 -11.80
C GLN A 40 36.18 8.09 -13.07
N ASN A 41 35.80 7.09 -13.86
CA ASN A 41 36.44 6.80 -15.15
C ASN A 41 36.28 7.95 -16.17
N MET A 42 35.20 8.73 -16.07
CA MET A 42 34.98 9.94 -16.89
C MET A 42 35.81 11.16 -16.42
N LYS A 43 36.57 11.07 -15.32
CA LYS A 43 37.47 12.12 -14.78
C LYS A 43 36.80 13.47 -14.45
N ILE A 44 35.54 13.47 -14.02
CA ILE A 44 34.82 14.69 -13.59
C ILE A 44 34.66 14.65 -12.06
N GLU A 45 35.39 15.50 -11.34
CA GLU A 45 35.53 15.44 -9.88
C GLU A 45 34.24 15.81 -9.10
N ALA A 46 33.37 16.67 -9.65
CA ALA A 46 32.15 17.12 -8.95
C ALA A 46 30.96 16.13 -9.05
N LEU A 47 30.91 15.35 -10.14
CA LEU A 47 29.80 14.45 -10.45
C LEU A 47 29.54 13.34 -9.40
N PRO A 48 30.55 12.65 -8.85
CA PRO A 48 30.31 11.55 -7.90
C PRO A 48 29.69 12.04 -6.58
N HIS A 49 30.00 13.25 -6.13
CA HIS A 49 29.42 13.82 -4.91
C HIS A 49 27.92 14.11 -5.04
N ILE A 50 27.50 14.65 -6.19
CA ILE A 50 26.09 14.94 -6.49
C ILE A 50 25.28 13.64 -6.52
N VAL A 51 25.78 12.61 -7.19
CA VAL A 51 25.07 11.33 -7.28
C VAL A 51 25.02 10.62 -5.93
N ASN A 52 26.09 10.66 -5.12
CA ASN A 52 26.04 10.11 -3.78
C ASN A 52 24.99 10.81 -2.89
N ALA A 53 24.91 12.16 -2.97
CA ALA A 53 23.86 12.91 -2.27
C ALA A 53 22.45 12.55 -2.75
N LEU A 54 22.28 12.36 -4.06
CA LEU A 54 21.01 11.93 -4.66
C LEU A 54 20.61 10.53 -4.18
N LEU A 55 21.55 9.58 -4.17
CA LEU A 55 21.35 8.21 -3.70
C LEU A 55 20.90 8.19 -2.23
N LEU A 56 21.58 8.95 -1.36
CA LEU A 56 21.18 9.07 0.05
C LEU A 56 19.76 9.63 0.20
N THR A 57 19.41 10.64 -0.59
CA THR A 57 18.06 11.24 -0.59
C THR A 57 17.00 10.24 -1.02
N MET A 58 17.28 9.43 -2.06
CA MET A 58 16.37 8.39 -2.54
C MET A 58 16.18 7.28 -1.51
N ILE A 59 17.26 6.82 -0.88
CA ILE A 59 17.22 5.79 0.16
C ILE A 59 16.40 6.29 1.35
N PHE A 60 16.60 7.53 1.79
CA PHE A 60 15.82 8.12 2.87
C PHE A 60 14.32 8.19 2.54
N SER A 61 13.97 8.61 1.33
CA SER A 61 12.59 8.66 0.85
C SER A 61 11.94 7.26 0.82
N ALA A 62 12.64 6.28 0.26
CA ALA A 62 12.18 4.89 0.22
C ALA A 62 11.97 4.32 1.63
N GLY A 63 12.88 4.59 2.57
CA GLY A 63 12.77 4.18 3.96
C GLY A 63 11.49 4.66 4.65
N ASN A 64 11.10 5.91 4.41
CA ASN A 64 9.84 6.46 4.93
C ASN A 64 8.61 5.72 4.37
N CYS A 65 8.62 5.40 3.07
CA CYS A 65 7.56 4.63 2.44
C CYS A 65 7.46 3.21 3.01
N TYR A 66 8.59 2.51 3.20
CA TYR A 66 8.59 1.18 3.78
C TYR A 66 8.09 1.17 5.23
N MET A 67 8.45 2.17 6.03
CA MET A 67 7.95 2.34 7.40
C MET A 67 6.42 2.53 7.42
N TYR A 68 5.92 3.37 6.50
CA TYR A 68 4.49 3.61 6.34
C TYR A 68 3.74 2.32 5.94
N CYS A 69 4.24 1.59 4.95
CA CYS A 69 3.65 0.33 4.50
C CYS A 69 3.66 -0.73 5.61
N ALA A 70 4.80 -0.91 6.29
CA ALA A 70 4.93 -1.89 7.37
C ALA A 70 3.94 -1.63 8.51
N SER A 71 3.84 -0.38 8.96
CA SER A 71 2.93 -0.01 10.05
C SER A 71 1.44 -0.24 9.70
N ARG A 72 1.03 0.03 8.46
CA ARG A 72 -0.34 -0.22 8.00
C ARG A 72 -0.65 -1.69 7.75
N SER A 73 0.28 -2.44 7.17
CA SER A 73 0.11 -3.88 7.00
C SER A 73 -0.06 -4.58 8.35
N LEU A 74 0.76 -4.20 9.33
CA LEU A 74 0.66 -4.75 10.70
C LEU A 74 -0.66 -4.34 11.38
N TYR A 75 -1.12 -3.11 11.17
CA TYR A 75 -2.43 -2.67 11.64
C TYR A 75 -3.59 -3.45 11.01
N GLY A 76 -3.50 -3.78 9.71
CA GLY A 76 -4.48 -4.65 9.03
C GLY A 76 -4.56 -6.03 9.66
N PHE A 77 -3.42 -6.66 9.95
CA PHE A 77 -3.39 -7.94 10.67
C PHE A 77 -3.96 -7.85 12.09
N ALA A 78 -3.78 -6.71 12.76
CA ALA A 78 -4.40 -6.46 14.05
C ALA A 78 -5.92 -6.38 13.93
N LEU A 79 -6.46 -5.68 12.93
CA LEU A 79 -7.92 -5.60 12.69
C LEU A 79 -8.55 -6.95 12.37
N ASP A 80 -7.84 -7.83 11.67
CA ASP A 80 -8.28 -9.20 11.38
C ASP A 80 -8.16 -10.16 12.58
N GLY A 81 -7.73 -9.67 13.74
CA GLY A 81 -7.57 -10.46 14.97
C GLY A 81 -6.41 -11.45 14.93
N ARG A 82 -5.51 -11.33 13.96
CA ARG A 82 -4.33 -12.22 13.80
C ARG A 82 -3.08 -11.71 14.51
N ALA A 83 -3.11 -10.47 14.99
CA ALA A 83 -2.05 -9.84 15.76
C ALA A 83 -2.61 -9.32 17.11
N PRO A 84 -1.76 -9.10 18.15
CA PRO A 84 -2.23 -8.71 19.47
C PRO A 84 -3.05 -7.42 19.44
N SER A 85 -4.18 -7.40 20.15
CA SER A 85 -5.16 -6.31 20.16
C SER A 85 -4.59 -4.95 20.57
N VAL A 86 -3.45 -4.94 21.27
CA VAL A 86 -2.70 -3.72 21.65
C VAL A 86 -2.27 -2.91 20.42
N LEU A 87 -2.01 -3.56 19.28
CA LEU A 87 -1.59 -2.92 18.04
C LEU A 87 -2.73 -2.17 17.31
N GLN A 88 -3.99 -2.40 17.70
CA GLN A 88 -5.13 -1.68 17.12
C GLN A 88 -5.27 -0.24 17.66
N LYS A 89 -4.51 0.13 18.70
CA LYS A 89 -4.65 1.43 19.35
C LYS A 89 -4.01 2.54 18.53
N CYS A 90 -4.84 3.45 18.01
CA CYS A 90 -4.41 4.61 17.23
C CYS A 90 -4.42 5.90 18.05
N THR A 91 -3.57 6.86 17.67
CA THR A 91 -3.61 8.23 18.22
C THR A 91 -4.79 9.02 17.65
N LYS A 92 -5.08 10.21 18.20
CA LYS A 92 -6.20 11.09 17.75
C LYS A 92 -6.14 11.48 16.27
N LYS A 93 -4.94 11.43 15.68
CA LYS A 93 -4.67 11.68 14.25
C LYS A 93 -4.73 10.41 13.38
N GLY A 94 -5.22 9.28 13.90
CA GLY A 94 -5.37 8.03 13.15
C GLY A 94 -4.08 7.22 12.94
N VAL A 95 -2.95 7.63 13.52
CA VAL A 95 -1.65 6.95 13.35
C VAL A 95 -1.50 5.81 14.39
N PRO A 96 -1.23 4.55 13.96
CA PRO A 96 -0.99 3.42 14.86
C PRO A 96 0.44 3.45 15.44
N ILE A 97 0.63 4.12 16.58
CA ILE A 97 1.96 4.39 17.15
C ILE A 97 2.71 3.10 17.57
N TYR A 98 1.98 2.10 18.07
CA TYR A 98 2.57 0.84 18.52
C TYR A 98 3.13 0.02 17.34
N CYS A 99 2.43 0.02 16.20
CA CYS A 99 2.93 -0.63 14.98
C CYS A 99 4.20 0.04 14.46
N VAL A 100 4.28 1.38 14.55
CA VAL A 100 5.48 2.13 14.17
C VAL A 100 6.66 1.80 15.08
N PHE A 101 6.42 1.68 16.39
CA PHE A 101 7.47 1.32 17.34
C PHE A 101 8.03 -0.07 17.07
N VAL A 102 7.17 -1.05 16.78
CA VAL A 102 7.61 -2.40 16.38
C VAL A 102 8.48 -2.34 15.12
N ALA A 103 8.06 -1.60 14.09
CA ALA A 103 8.84 -1.43 12.87
C ALA A 103 10.19 -0.72 13.12
N MET A 104 10.24 0.26 14.03
CA MET A 104 11.46 0.92 14.47
C MET A 104 12.43 -0.03 15.19
N CYS A 105 11.94 -0.97 16.00
CA CYS A 105 12.80 -1.96 16.64
C CYS A 105 13.57 -2.81 15.61
N PHE A 106 12.93 -3.23 14.52
CA PHE A 106 13.60 -3.95 13.44
C PHE A 106 14.62 -3.07 12.70
N LEU A 107 14.32 -1.78 12.55
CA LEU A 107 15.25 -0.83 11.94
C LEU A 107 16.50 -0.60 12.82
N LEU A 108 16.31 -0.46 14.14
CA LEU A 108 17.39 -0.35 15.12
C LEU A 108 18.26 -1.61 15.14
N LEU A 109 17.65 -2.79 15.00
CA LEU A 109 18.41 -4.04 14.89
C LEU A 109 19.32 -4.06 13.65
N SER A 110 18.85 -3.48 12.54
CA SER A 110 19.68 -3.32 11.33
C SER A 110 20.86 -2.36 11.52
N LEU A 111 20.79 -1.40 12.44
CA LEU A 111 21.91 -0.48 12.72
C LEU A 111 23.05 -1.15 13.50
N LEU A 112 22.81 -2.31 14.11
CA LEU A 112 23.84 -3.07 14.82
C LEU A 112 24.98 -3.52 13.89
N SER A 113 24.70 -3.65 12.59
CA SER A 113 25.69 -4.01 11.56
C SER A 113 26.80 -2.98 11.35
N ILE A 114 26.60 -1.74 11.80
CA ILE A 114 27.62 -0.68 11.77
C ILE A 114 28.74 -0.98 12.78
N SER A 115 28.48 -1.83 13.79
CA SER A 115 29.52 -2.25 14.73
C SER A 115 30.35 -3.42 14.16
N ASN A 116 31.67 -3.36 14.37
CA ASN A 116 32.74 -4.17 13.76
C ASN A 116 32.68 -5.70 13.98
N GLY A 117 31.55 -6.28 14.38
CA GLY A 117 31.42 -7.72 14.66
C GLY A 117 30.05 -8.34 14.41
N SER A 118 29.12 -7.65 13.75
CA SER A 118 27.73 -8.11 13.60
C SER A 118 27.25 -8.28 12.14
N SER A 119 28.18 -8.35 11.18
CA SER A 119 27.82 -8.55 9.76
C SER A 119 27.12 -9.88 9.52
N GLU A 120 27.52 -10.95 10.21
CA GLU A 120 26.96 -12.29 10.02
C GLU A 120 25.46 -12.34 10.38
N ALA A 121 25.06 -11.79 11.54
CA ALA A 121 23.67 -11.76 11.97
C ALA A 121 22.77 -10.99 10.99
N LEU A 122 23.28 -9.91 10.39
CA LEU A 122 22.55 -9.17 9.36
C LEU A 122 22.41 -9.99 8.07
N THR A 123 23.44 -10.74 7.67
CA THR A 123 23.40 -11.61 6.50
C THR A 123 22.34 -12.70 6.66
N TRP A 124 22.26 -13.33 7.84
CA TRP A 124 21.20 -14.29 8.17
C TRP A 124 19.81 -13.65 8.10
N LEU A 125 19.63 -12.47 8.70
CA LEU A 125 18.37 -11.73 8.68
C LEU A 125 17.94 -11.37 7.24
N THR A 126 18.87 -10.89 6.42
CA THR A 126 18.62 -10.52 5.02
C THR A 126 18.24 -11.75 4.18
N SER A 127 18.89 -12.88 4.41
CA SER A 127 18.58 -14.14 3.75
C SER A 127 17.16 -14.63 4.09
N LEU A 128 16.76 -14.52 5.37
CA LEU A 128 15.40 -14.85 5.82
C LEU A 128 14.35 -13.93 5.19
N ILE A 129 14.59 -12.62 5.15
CA ILE A 129 13.67 -11.65 4.52
C ILE A 129 13.53 -11.96 3.03
N THR A 130 14.63 -12.27 2.35
CA THR A 130 14.64 -12.58 0.91
C THR A 130 13.84 -13.86 0.63
N ALA A 131 14.02 -14.90 1.43
CA ALA A 131 13.22 -16.12 1.35
C ALA A 131 11.73 -15.84 1.57
N GLY A 132 11.38 -15.04 2.58
CA GLY A 132 10.00 -14.62 2.84
C GLY A 132 9.38 -13.83 1.68
N ALA A 133 10.14 -12.93 1.06
CA ALA A 133 9.69 -12.18 -0.11
C ALA A 133 9.39 -13.10 -1.30
N LEU A 134 10.23 -14.11 -1.55
CA LEU A 134 9.99 -15.11 -2.59
C LEU A 134 8.69 -15.89 -2.34
N ILE A 135 8.46 -16.33 -1.10
CA ILE A 135 7.21 -17.00 -0.73
C ILE A 135 6.01 -16.08 -0.98
N ASN A 136 6.10 -14.81 -0.60
CA ASN A 136 5.04 -13.83 -0.86
C ASN A 136 4.73 -13.70 -2.37
N TYR A 137 5.75 -13.63 -3.22
CA TYR A 137 5.55 -13.60 -4.67
C TYR A 137 4.88 -14.88 -5.21
N ILE A 138 5.26 -16.05 -4.70
CA ILE A 138 4.61 -17.32 -5.06
C ILE A 138 3.13 -17.28 -4.71
N VAL A 139 2.78 -16.82 -3.50
CA VAL A 139 1.38 -16.70 -3.05
C VAL A 139 0.60 -15.71 -3.92
N ILE A 140 1.20 -14.56 -4.27
CA ILE A 140 0.59 -13.58 -5.18
C ILE A 140 0.31 -14.21 -6.55
N CYS A 141 1.26 -14.95 -7.12
CA CYS A 141 1.06 -15.64 -8.40
C CYS A 141 -0.07 -16.68 -8.33
N ILE A 142 -0.12 -17.49 -7.26
CA ILE A 142 -1.16 -18.51 -7.07
C ILE A 142 -2.53 -17.87 -6.91
N THR A 143 -2.66 -16.87 -6.05
CA THR A 143 -3.93 -16.14 -5.83
C THR A 143 -4.39 -15.44 -7.11
N TYR A 144 -3.47 -14.86 -7.89
CA TYR A 144 -3.78 -14.30 -9.20
C TYR A 144 -4.29 -15.35 -10.18
N LEU A 145 -3.69 -16.55 -10.23
CA LEU A 145 -4.17 -17.65 -11.07
C LEU A 145 -5.56 -18.14 -10.64
N ALA A 146 -5.83 -18.22 -9.34
CA ALA A 146 -7.15 -18.56 -8.81
C ALA A 146 -8.19 -17.50 -9.20
N PHE A 147 -7.86 -16.22 -9.05
CA PHE A 147 -8.68 -15.09 -9.47
C PHE A 147 -8.95 -15.10 -10.98
N TYR A 148 -7.92 -15.39 -11.79
CA TYR A 148 -8.02 -15.55 -13.24
C TYR A 148 -9.04 -16.63 -13.61
N ARG A 149 -8.96 -17.79 -12.94
CA ARG A 149 -9.89 -18.92 -13.17
C ARG A 149 -11.31 -18.55 -12.78
N ALA A 150 -11.51 -17.88 -11.64
CA ALA A 150 -12.83 -17.43 -11.19
C ALA A 150 -13.47 -16.45 -12.20
N CYS A 151 -12.72 -15.46 -12.70
CA CYS A 151 -13.23 -14.52 -13.69
C CYS A 151 -13.63 -15.20 -15.00
N LYS A 152 -12.88 -16.23 -15.43
CA LYS A 152 -13.20 -16.99 -16.65
C LYS A 152 -14.50 -17.78 -16.50
N VAL A 153 -14.77 -18.36 -15.34
CA VAL A 153 -16.03 -19.09 -15.07
C VAL A 153 -17.22 -18.12 -14.98
N GLN A 154 -17.02 -16.93 -14.41
CA GLN A 154 -18.07 -15.92 -14.25
C GLN A 154 -18.30 -15.07 -15.51
N ASN A 155 -17.58 -15.33 -16.62
CA ASN A 155 -17.63 -14.55 -17.86
C ASN A 155 -17.49 -13.03 -17.65
N LEU A 156 -16.73 -12.63 -16.63
CA LEU A 156 -16.50 -11.21 -16.33
C LEU A 156 -15.37 -10.68 -17.21
N ASP A 157 -15.67 -9.65 -18.00
CA ASP A 157 -14.65 -8.95 -18.76
C ASP A 157 -13.76 -8.15 -17.79
N ARG A 158 -12.44 -8.37 -17.88
CA ARG A 158 -11.45 -7.80 -16.94
C ARG A 158 -11.34 -6.30 -17.06
N ARG A 159 -11.71 -5.75 -18.21
CA ARG A 159 -11.73 -4.31 -18.46
C ARG A 159 -12.84 -3.59 -17.71
N SER A 160 -13.84 -4.34 -17.23
CA SER A 160 -14.92 -3.79 -16.41
C SER A 160 -14.47 -3.38 -15.00
N PHE A 161 -13.36 -3.97 -14.50
CA PHE A 161 -12.89 -3.70 -13.14
C PHE A 161 -12.45 -2.24 -12.97
N PRO A 162 -12.67 -1.64 -11.78
CA PRO A 162 -12.38 -0.24 -11.51
C PRO A 162 -10.92 0.16 -11.74
N TYR A 163 -10.00 -0.81 -11.69
CA TYR A 163 -8.55 -0.61 -11.78
C TYR A 163 -7.94 -1.17 -13.08
N SER A 164 -8.75 -1.35 -14.14
CA SER A 164 -8.23 -1.65 -15.47
C SER A 164 -7.50 -0.43 -16.06
N LYS A 165 -6.34 -0.67 -16.71
CA LYS A 165 -5.45 0.37 -17.27
C LYS A 165 -6.14 1.36 -18.23
N ASP A 166 -7.30 0.99 -18.77
CA ASP A 166 -8.10 1.80 -19.71
C ASP A 166 -9.03 2.80 -19.00
N LYS A 167 -9.34 2.61 -17.72
CA LYS A 167 -10.09 3.60 -16.93
C LYS A 167 -9.08 4.51 -16.25
N ALA A 168 -8.83 5.62 -16.94
CA ALA A 168 -7.93 6.68 -16.55
C ALA A 168 -7.88 6.92 -15.04
N HIS A 169 -6.65 7.13 -14.58
CA HIS A 169 -6.26 7.74 -13.32
C HIS A 169 -6.91 9.13 -13.06
N SER A 170 -7.77 9.63 -13.95
CA SER A 170 -8.48 10.91 -13.81
C SER A 170 -9.80 10.82 -13.04
N LYS A 171 -10.40 9.63 -12.86
CA LYS A 171 -11.66 9.51 -12.11
C LYS A 171 -11.48 9.22 -10.62
N CYS A 172 -10.39 8.59 -10.18
CA CYS A 172 -10.24 8.23 -8.76
C CYS A 172 -9.59 9.31 -7.87
N VAL A 173 -9.24 10.49 -8.39
CA VAL A 173 -8.95 11.68 -7.55
C VAL A 173 -10.17 12.61 -7.43
N SER A 174 -11.18 12.44 -8.30
CA SER A 174 -12.41 13.25 -8.32
C SER A 174 -13.68 12.48 -7.93
N GLU A 175 -13.70 11.14 -7.98
CA GLU A 175 -14.81 10.29 -7.50
C GLU A 175 -14.68 9.86 -6.04
N SER A 176 -13.74 10.45 -5.28
CA SER A 176 -13.83 10.51 -3.81
C SER A 176 -15.00 11.38 -3.30
N CYS A 177 -15.90 11.83 -4.18
CA CYS A 177 -17.12 12.56 -3.84
C CYS A 177 -18.45 11.95 -4.33
N GLN A 178 -18.54 10.68 -4.76
CA GLN A 178 -19.86 10.10 -5.10
C GLN A 178 -20.01 8.60 -4.79
N SER A 179 -19.82 8.26 -3.53
CA SER A 179 -20.77 7.46 -2.75
C SER A 179 -20.33 7.50 -1.30
N MET A 180 -20.42 8.71 -0.71
CA MET A 180 -20.28 8.86 0.73
C MET A 180 -21.30 7.95 1.43
N PRO A 181 -20.91 7.27 2.52
CA PRO A 181 -21.85 6.50 3.32
C PRO A 181 -22.94 7.45 3.85
N LEU A 182 -24.20 7.08 3.66
CA LEU A 182 -25.31 7.81 4.26
C LEU A 182 -25.18 7.75 5.79
N ASN A 183 -25.15 8.92 6.42
CA ASN A 183 -24.99 9.11 7.86
C ASN A 183 -26.24 8.60 8.61
N ALA A 184 -26.17 8.29 9.91
CA ALA A 184 -27.32 7.77 10.68
C ALA A 184 -28.58 8.68 10.60
N ASN A 185 -28.36 9.98 10.45
CA ASN A 185 -29.41 10.96 10.21
C ASN A 185 -30.14 10.78 8.87
N GLU A 186 -29.48 10.26 7.84
CA GLU A 186 -30.08 10.01 6.53
C GLU A 186 -30.92 8.73 6.51
N PHE A 187 -30.52 7.71 7.26
CA PHE A 187 -31.35 6.52 7.50
C PHE A 187 -32.68 6.89 8.20
N ASN A 188 -32.61 7.70 9.26
CA ASN A 188 -33.80 8.21 9.95
C ASN A 188 -34.71 9.05 9.04
N ARG A 189 -34.16 9.72 8.03
CA ARG A 189 -34.93 10.49 7.04
C ARG A 189 -35.69 9.60 6.05
N CYS A 190 -35.08 8.52 5.54
CA CYS A 190 -35.80 7.56 4.70
C CYS A 190 -36.94 6.85 5.47
N ILE A 191 -36.74 6.60 6.78
CA ILE A 191 -37.80 6.10 7.67
C ILE A 191 -38.93 7.13 7.81
N ALA A 192 -38.62 8.42 7.96
CA ALA A 192 -39.65 9.48 8.03
C ALA A 192 -40.49 9.57 6.73
N CYS A 193 -39.87 9.43 5.55
CA CYS A 193 -40.59 9.36 4.27
C CYS A 193 -41.56 8.17 4.21
N ARG A 194 -41.16 7.01 4.75
CA ARG A 194 -42.01 5.82 4.86
C ARG A 194 -43.21 6.03 5.77
N HIS A 195 -43.02 6.61 6.95
CA HIS A 195 -44.11 6.93 7.88
C HIS A 195 -45.13 7.90 7.27
N SER A 196 -44.69 8.75 6.35
CA SER A 196 -45.53 9.71 5.65
C SER A 196 -46.30 9.11 4.46
N LYS A 197 -46.12 7.81 4.15
CA LYS A 197 -46.77 7.09 3.03
C LYS A 197 -46.60 7.75 1.65
N ILE A 198 -45.50 8.45 1.43
CA ILE A 198 -45.20 9.12 0.16
C ILE A 198 -44.61 8.07 -0.81
N LYS A 199 -45.11 8.01 -2.06
CA LYS A 199 -44.53 7.14 -3.10
C LYS A 199 -43.12 7.64 -3.46
N CYS A 200 -42.12 6.77 -3.32
CA CYS A 200 -40.73 7.02 -3.69
C CYS A 200 -40.15 5.69 -4.15
N SER A 201 -39.59 5.63 -5.36
CA SER A 201 -39.11 4.37 -5.95
C SER A 201 -37.61 4.39 -6.29
N GLY A 202 -36.88 5.40 -5.82
CA GLY A 202 -35.46 5.61 -6.16
C GLY A 202 -35.24 6.22 -7.54
N ASP A 203 -35.96 5.73 -8.55
CA ASP A 203 -35.94 6.25 -9.94
C ASP A 203 -36.71 7.57 -10.08
N ASP A 204 -37.89 7.66 -9.43
CA ASP A 204 -38.65 8.90 -9.27
C ASP A 204 -38.59 9.34 -7.79
N PRO A 205 -37.70 10.28 -7.41
CA PRO A 205 -37.56 10.73 -6.04
C PRO A 205 -38.73 11.65 -5.62
N CYS A 206 -39.23 11.49 -4.40
CA CYS A 206 -40.24 12.38 -3.86
C CYS A 206 -39.65 13.76 -3.50
N ILE A 207 -40.50 14.78 -3.34
CA ILE A 207 -40.09 16.17 -3.04
C ILE A 207 -39.20 16.30 -1.80
N ASN A 208 -39.37 15.42 -0.80
CA ASN A 208 -38.58 15.44 0.43
C ASN A 208 -37.19 14.80 0.23
N CYS A 209 -37.08 13.79 -0.64
CA CYS A 209 -35.80 13.23 -1.08
C CYS A 209 -35.07 14.21 -2.00
N GLN A 210 -35.80 14.88 -2.91
CA GLN A 210 -35.25 15.88 -3.83
C GLN A 210 -34.71 17.12 -3.10
N ARG A 211 -35.40 17.61 -2.06
CA ARG A 211 -34.91 18.73 -1.22
C ARG A 211 -33.64 18.40 -0.43
N ARG A 212 -33.37 17.11 -0.18
CA ARG A 212 -32.33 16.65 0.74
C ARG A 212 -31.20 15.90 0.04
N ASP A 213 -31.28 15.79 -1.29
CA ASP A 213 -30.31 15.09 -2.15
C ASP A 213 -29.97 13.66 -1.70
N ILE A 214 -31.00 12.89 -1.33
CA ILE A 214 -30.88 11.49 -0.89
C ILE A 214 -31.63 10.55 -1.85
N ARG A 215 -31.06 9.37 -2.13
CA ARG A 215 -31.75 8.27 -2.83
C ARG A 215 -32.20 7.19 -1.85
N CYS A 216 -33.52 7.08 -1.64
CA CYS A 216 -34.13 6.00 -0.86
C CYS A 216 -34.78 4.99 -1.84
N GLU A 217 -34.42 3.72 -1.72
CA GLU A 217 -35.02 2.62 -2.49
C GLU A 217 -35.96 1.80 -1.60
N PHE A 218 -37.20 1.62 -2.04
CA PHE A 218 -38.22 0.88 -1.30
C PHE A 218 -38.62 -0.33 -2.13
N THR A 219 -38.38 -1.54 -1.64
CA THR A 219 -38.85 -2.76 -2.30
C THR A 219 -40.32 -2.96 -1.97
N GLU A 220 -41.18 -2.88 -2.98
CA GLU A 220 -42.61 -3.14 -2.86
C GLU A 220 -42.82 -4.56 -2.30
N GLY A 221 -43.49 -4.64 -1.14
CA GLY A 221 -43.79 -5.91 -0.47
C GLY A 221 -43.04 -6.19 0.83
N THR A 222 -42.02 -5.40 1.21
CA THR A 222 -41.37 -5.56 2.52
C THR A 222 -41.46 -4.31 3.40
N SER A 223 -41.56 -4.52 4.72
CA SER A 223 -41.61 -3.42 5.67
C SER A 223 -40.25 -2.75 5.94
N ARG A 224 -39.23 -3.07 5.13
CA ARG A 224 -37.85 -2.64 5.32
C ARG A 224 -37.42 -1.75 4.17
N VAL A 225 -36.69 -0.68 4.49
CA VAL A 225 -35.97 0.13 3.51
C VAL A 225 -34.66 -0.59 3.23
N VAL A 226 -34.42 -1.03 2.00
CA VAL A 226 -33.19 -1.73 1.65
C VAL A 226 -32.16 -0.67 1.27
N VAL A 227 -31.10 -0.61 2.06
CA VAL A 227 -29.94 0.24 1.79
C VAL A 227 -28.89 -0.69 1.18
N PRO A 228 -28.23 -0.32 0.06
CA PRO A 228 -27.29 -1.21 -0.62
C PRO A 228 -26.19 -1.70 0.33
N ASP A 229 -25.79 -2.98 0.22
CA ASP A 229 -24.91 -3.70 1.18
C ASP A 229 -23.58 -3.02 1.52
N ARG A 230 -23.11 -2.09 0.67
CA ARG A 230 -21.97 -1.22 0.97
C ARG A 230 -22.17 -0.33 2.21
N LEU A 231 -23.40 -0.01 2.60
CA LEU A 231 -23.70 0.85 3.75
C LEU A 231 -23.75 0.10 5.09
N VAL A 232 -24.22 -1.15 5.11
CA VAL A 232 -24.33 -1.96 6.34
C VAL A 232 -22.95 -2.29 6.92
N TYR A 233 -21.95 -2.45 6.06
CA TYR A 233 -20.57 -2.74 6.47
C TYR A 233 -19.91 -1.60 7.26
N SER A 234 -20.34 -0.35 7.09
CA SER A 234 -19.78 0.81 7.81
C SER A 234 -20.27 0.94 9.25
N HIS A 235 -21.43 0.39 9.58
CA HIS A 235 -22.04 0.53 10.91
C HIS A 235 -21.77 -0.67 11.84
N SER A 236 -21.41 -1.85 11.31
CA SER A 236 -21.22 -3.04 12.15
C SER A 236 -19.84 -3.12 12.83
N ARG A 237 -18.88 -2.24 12.47
CA ARG A 237 -17.61 -2.13 13.19
C ARG A 237 -17.27 -0.66 13.41
N GLY A 238 -17.49 -0.19 14.63
CA GLY A 238 -16.98 1.08 15.14
C GLY A 238 -15.46 1.06 15.29
N THR A 239 -14.72 0.91 14.20
CA THR A 239 -13.27 1.01 14.17
C THR A 239 -12.88 2.08 13.16
N CYS A 240 -12.18 3.09 13.67
CA CYS A 240 -11.74 4.29 12.99
C CYS A 240 -11.10 3.99 11.63
N ILE A 241 -11.77 4.38 10.54
CA ILE A 241 -11.17 4.50 9.21
C ILE A 241 -11.24 5.98 8.84
N GLY A 242 -10.18 6.71 9.22
CA GLY A 242 -9.92 8.02 8.65
C GLY A 242 -9.25 7.84 7.29
N TYR A 243 -9.87 8.40 6.25
CA TYR A 243 -9.22 8.67 4.97
C TYR A 243 -8.28 9.88 5.13
#